data_AF-A0A2P2I5Y9-F1
#
_entry.id   AF-A0A2P2I5Y9-F1
#
_cell.length_a   1.000
_cell.length_b   1.000
_cell.length_c   1.000
_cell.angle_alpha   90.00
_cell.angle_beta   90.00
_cell.angle_gamma   90.00
#
_symmetry.space_group_name_H-M   'P 1'
#
loop_
_entity.id
_entity.type
_entity.pdbx_description
1 polymer ?
#
loop_
_entity_poly.entity_id
_entity_poly.type
_entity_poly.pdbx_seq_one_letter_code
_entity_poly.pdbx_strand_id
1 'polypeptide(L)'
;AKLSDEEIALFPLRNINSVVKLFKTHLERNLEPNLAILSIILGYIENTLTCSRGPEAGDPETNNISEEINDGVWGENSITKLPTVEYSFVEALYQRFLSIIKAHVDVVSFGSPKYASRELVKRVSDVVWCTLSSSYYKDRAHLQSIFSYMTGAKLDSSG
;
A
#
# COMPACT_ATOMS: atom_id res chain seq x y z
N ALA A 1 -10.24 1.00 -12.36
CA ALA A 1 -11.22 1.89 -11.72
C ALA A 1 -10.50 2.90 -10.84
N LYS A 2 -10.84 4.21 -10.91
CA LYS A 2 -10.44 5.16 -9.85
C LYS A 2 -11.42 5.01 -8.67
N LEU A 3 -11.07 5.53 -7.50
CA LEU A 3 -12.03 5.69 -6.40
C LEU A 3 -13.13 6.66 -6.83
N SER A 4 -14.37 6.38 -6.44
CA SER A 4 -15.53 7.24 -6.65
C SER A 4 -15.54 8.42 -5.68
N ASP A 5 -16.30 9.47 -5.99
CA ASP A 5 -16.36 10.68 -5.15
C ASP A 5 -16.82 10.38 -3.71
N GLU A 6 -17.76 9.43 -3.54
CA GLU A 6 -18.21 8.96 -2.22
C GLU A 6 -17.09 8.29 -1.43
N GLU A 7 -16.22 7.55 -2.08
CA GLU A 7 -15.08 6.87 -1.47
C GLU A 7 -13.95 7.85 -1.16
N ILE A 8 -13.72 8.82 -2.06
CA ILE A 8 -12.77 9.92 -1.83
C ILE A 8 -13.20 10.75 -0.63
N ALA A 9 -14.51 10.96 -0.43
CA ALA A 9 -15.05 11.67 0.72
C ALA A 9 -14.83 10.96 2.07
N LEU A 10 -14.44 9.67 2.08
CA LEU A 10 -14.03 8.98 3.30
C LEU A 10 -12.61 9.35 3.74
N PHE A 11 -11.81 9.95 2.85
CA PHE A 11 -10.49 10.43 3.19
C PHE A 11 -10.58 11.77 3.95
N PRO A 12 -9.65 12.04 4.87
CA PRO A 12 -8.53 11.17 5.22
C PRO A 12 -8.92 10.01 6.16
N LEU A 13 -8.31 8.85 5.94
CA LEU A 13 -8.57 7.66 6.76
C LEU A 13 -7.80 7.80 8.08
N ARG A 14 -8.53 7.87 9.20
CA ARG A 14 -7.96 8.14 10.54
C ARG A 14 -8.21 7.05 11.57
N ASN A 15 -9.01 6.05 11.22
CA ASN A 15 -9.38 4.96 12.11
C ASN A 15 -9.72 3.69 11.33
N ILE A 16 -9.67 2.55 12.00
CA ILE A 16 -9.93 1.23 11.40
C ILE A 16 -11.32 1.19 10.73
N ASN A 17 -12.33 1.77 11.36
CA ASN A 17 -13.70 1.79 10.83
C ASN A 17 -13.78 2.51 9.46
N SER A 18 -13.06 3.62 9.28
CA SER A 18 -13.01 4.34 8.00
C SER A 18 -12.35 3.50 6.90
N VAL A 19 -11.29 2.75 7.23
CA VAL A 19 -10.62 1.82 6.30
C VAL A 19 -11.56 0.67 5.94
N VAL A 20 -12.16 0.02 6.93
CA VAL A 20 -13.12 -1.08 6.70
C VAL A 20 -14.31 -0.61 5.87
N LYS A 21 -14.85 0.57 6.15
CA LYS A 21 -15.96 1.16 5.39
C LYS A 21 -15.56 1.43 3.94
N LEU A 22 -14.36 1.97 3.70
CA LEU A 22 -13.83 2.18 2.35
C LEU A 22 -13.71 0.85 1.60
N PHE A 23 -13.06 -0.15 2.20
CA PHE A 23 -12.85 -1.46 1.58
C PHE A 23 -14.16 -2.16 1.27
N LYS A 24 -15.09 -2.18 2.22
CA LYS A 24 -16.43 -2.75 2.04
C LYS A 24 -17.17 -2.07 0.88
N THR A 25 -17.20 -0.75 0.88
CA THR A 25 -17.85 0.04 -0.18
C THR A 25 -17.22 -0.25 -1.54
N HIS A 26 -15.90 -0.33 -1.61
CA HIS A 26 -15.18 -0.57 -2.85
C HIS A 26 -15.42 -1.97 -3.41
N LEU A 27 -15.40 -2.99 -2.55
CA LEU A 27 -15.60 -4.38 -2.92
C LEU A 27 -17.06 -4.69 -3.30
N GLU A 28 -18.04 -4.04 -2.66
CA GLU A 28 -19.46 -4.29 -2.93
C GLU A 28 -19.95 -3.58 -4.19
N ARG A 29 -19.39 -2.41 -4.53
CA ARG A 29 -19.88 -1.57 -5.64
C ARG A 29 -19.15 -1.80 -6.95
N ASN A 30 -17.92 -2.30 -6.93
CA ASN A 30 -17.11 -2.49 -8.13
C ASN A 30 -17.00 -3.98 -8.45
N LEU A 31 -17.46 -4.37 -9.64
CA LEU A 31 -17.26 -5.74 -10.15
C LEU A 31 -15.76 -6.08 -10.27
N GLU A 32 -14.94 -5.07 -10.59
CA GLU A 32 -13.48 -5.15 -10.62
C GLU A 32 -12.88 -4.12 -9.64
N PRO A 33 -12.68 -4.50 -8.36
CA PRO A 33 -12.09 -3.61 -7.38
C PRO A 33 -10.62 -3.28 -7.73
N ASN A 34 -10.21 -2.05 -7.45
CA ASN A 34 -8.83 -1.61 -7.68
C ASN A 34 -7.91 -2.11 -6.56
N LEU A 35 -7.40 -3.33 -6.73
CA LEU A 35 -6.49 -3.97 -5.78
C LEU A 35 -5.22 -3.15 -5.53
N ALA A 36 -4.76 -2.37 -6.50
CA ALA A 36 -3.54 -1.59 -6.33
C ALA A 36 -3.70 -0.44 -5.34
N ILE A 37 -4.82 0.29 -5.42
CA ILE A 37 -5.16 1.33 -4.44
C ILE A 37 -5.31 0.72 -3.04
N LEU A 38 -6.05 -0.40 -2.93
CA LEU A 38 -6.25 -1.07 -1.65
C LEU A 38 -4.92 -1.56 -1.04
N SER A 39 -4.05 -2.14 -1.86
CA SER A 39 -2.70 -2.59 -1.44
C SER A 39 -1.82 -1.42 -0.99
N ILE A 40 -1.88 -0.26 -1.66
CA ILE A 40 -1.16 0.96 -1.26
C ILE A 40 -1.62 1.45 0.11
N ILE A 41 -2.94 1.51 0.34
CA ILE A 41 -3.52 1.97 1.62
C ILE A 41 -3.08 1.06 2.77
N LEU A 42 -3.24 -0.26 2.61
CA LEU A 42 -2.84 -1.22 3.65
C LEU A 42 -1.34 -1.18 3.91
N GLY A 43 -0.53 -1.18 2.84
CA GLY A 43 0.92 -1.15 2.98
C GLY A 43 1.44 0.12 3.66
N TYR A 44 0.82 1.29 3.40
CA TYR A 44 1.16 2.53 4.10
C TYR A 44 0.83 2.46 5.60
N ILE A 45 -0.38 2.00 5.93
CA ILE A 45 -0.82 1.85 7.32
C ILE A 45 0.11 0.87 8.04
N GLU A 46 0.35 -0.30 7.45
CA GLU A 46 1.22 -1.33 8.00
C GLU A 46 2.63 -0.80 8.24
N ASN A 47 3.27 -0.24 7.21
CA ASN A 47 4.62 0.31 7.32
C ASN A 47 4.73 1.34 8.45
N THR A 48 3.74 2.22 8.57
CA THR A 48 3.76 3.26 9.62
C THR A 48 3.55 2.66 11.02
N LEU A 49 2.76 1.60 11.15
CA LEU A 49 2.50 0.93 12.43
C LEU A 49 3.61 -0.03 12.86
N THR A 50 4.33 -0.66 11.93
CA THR A 50 5.28 -1.74 12.23
C THR A 50 6.74 -1.39 11.94
N CYS A 51 7.02 -0.56 10.93
CA CYS A 51 8.37 -0.27 10.47
C CYS A 51 8.87 1.12 10.90
N SER A 52 7.98 2.11 10.99
CA SER A 52 8.34 3.50 11.34
C SER A 52 8.20 3.85 12.84
N ARG A 53 7.97 2.87 13.72
CA ARG A 53 7.92 3.08 15.19
C ARG A 53 9.27 2.86 15.91
N GLY A 54 10.38 2.94 15.18
CA GLY A 54 11.70 3.09 15.81
C GLY A 54 11.86 4.51 16.36
N PRO A 55 12.66 4.72 17.43
CA PRO A 55 12.93 6.06 17.93
C PRO A 55 13.79 6.79 16.90
N GLU A 56 13.17 7.57 16.02
CA GLU A 56 13.89 8.59 15.29
C GLU A 56 14.24 9.71 16.29
N ALA A 57 15.44 9.57 16.86
CA ALA A 57 16.15 10.64 17.52
C ALA A 57 16.25 11.84 16.56
N GLY A 58 15.55 12.92 16.87
CA GLY A 58 15.66 14.13 16.04
C GLY A 58 14.62 15.23 16.22
N ASP A 59 13.92 15.34 17.36
CA ASP A 59 13.27 16.60 17.71
C ASP A 59 13.27 16.83 19.23
N PRO A 60 13.95 17.86 19.76
CA PRO A 60 14.17 18.03 21.20
C PRO A 60 13.08 18.87 21.89
N GLU A 61 11.81 18.79 21.50
CA GLU A 61 10.73 19.53 22.19
C GLU A 61 9.43 18.72 22.32
N THR A 62 9.49 17.51 22.91
CA THR A 62 8.43 17.04 23.82
C THR A 62 8.92 15.87 24.68
N ASN A 63 9.84 16.15 25.59
CA ASN A 63 10.05 15.29 26.76
C ASN A 63 8.80 15.33 27.63
N ASN A 64 8.07 14.22 27.69
CA ASN A 64 7.59 13.58 28.92
C ASN A 64 6.60 12.47 28.54
N ILE A 65 7.07 11.24 28.46
CA ILE A 65 6.63 10.11 29.30
C ILE A 65 7.64 8.99 29.08
N SER A 66 8.31 8.64 30.16
CA SER A 66 9.29 7.60 30.34
C SER A 66 8.73 6.23 29.98
N GLU A 67 9.63 5.35 29.53
CA GLU A 67 9.42 3.91 29.44
C GLU A 67 8.99 3.33 30.79
N GLU A 68 7.75 2.86 30.88
CA GLU A 68 7.39 1.80 31.81
C GLU A 68 7.00 0.56 31.01
N ILE A 69 7.87 -0.43 31.07
CA ILE A 69 7.55 -1.83 30.79
C ILE A 69 6.45 -2.21 31.79
N ASN A 70 5.22 -2.36 31.30
CA ASN A 70 4.18 -3.03 32.08
C ASN A 70 3.66 -4.25 31.32
N ASP A 71 3.93 -5.38 31.96
CA ASP A 71 3.47 -6.72 31.68
C ASP A 71 1.93 -6.76 31.68
N GLY A 72 1.34 -7.39 30.66
CA GLY A 72 -0.02 -7.96 30.72
C GLY A 72 -1.20 -7.08 31.16
N VAL A 73 -1.55 -6.00 30.45
CA VAL A 73 -2.91 -5.45 30.48
C VAL A 73 -3.33 -4.93 29.10
N TRP A 74 -4.04 -5.75 28.32
CA TRP A 74 -4.79 -5.29 27.14
C TRP A 74 -6.03 -4.50 27.58
N GLY A 75 -5.80 -3.30 28.10
CA GLY A 75 -6.85 -2.36 28.46
C GLY A 75 -7.57 -1.87 27.21
N GLU A 76 -8.88 -2.07 27.18
CA GLU A 76 -9.85 -1.81 26.10
C GLU A 76 -9.92 -0.34 25.60
N ASN A 77 -9.01 0.54 26.04
CA ASN A 77 -9.04 1.98 25.78
C ASN A 77 -7.73 2.58 25.22
N SER A 78 -6.71 1.78 24.90
CA SER A 78 -5.58 2.28 24.11
C SER A 78 -5.90 2.11 22.62
N ILE A 79 -6.82 2.93 22.11
CA ILE A 79 -7.05 3.01 20.65
C ILE A 79 -5.74 3.49 20.05
N THR A 80 -4.98 2.56 19.48
CA THR A 80 -3.82 2.86 18.66
C THR A 80 -4.30 3.77 17.53
N LYS A 81 -3.96 5.06 17.63
CA LYS A 81 -4.35 6.05 16.61
C LYS A 81 -3.78 5.60 15.27
N LEU A 82 -4.67 5.35 14.31
CA LEU A 82 -4.26 4.95 12.96
C LEU A 82 -3.50 6.11 12.31
N PRO A 83 -2.42 5.85 11.55
CA PRO A 83 -1.82 6.89 10.70
C PRO A 83 -2.88 7.50 9.78
N THR A 84 -2.80 8.81 9.59
CA THR A 84 -3.72 9.54 8.72
C THR A 84 -3.34 9.29 7.27
N VAL A 85 -4.22 8.64 6.51
CA VAL A 85 -4.00 8.36 5.08
C VAL A 85 -4.71 9.42 4.25
N GLU A 86 -3.93 10.22 3.52
CA GLU A 86 -4.43 11.25 2.61
C GLU A 86 -4.65 10.68 1.20
N TYR A 87 -5.74 11.09 0.54
CA TYR A 87 -6.07 10.59 -0.80
C TYR A 87 -5.01 10.97 -1.85
N SER A 88 -4.49 12.20 -1.79
CA SER A 88 -3.49 12.71 -2.73
C SER A 88 -2.22 11.86 -2.73
N PHE A 89 -1.80 11.38 -1.56
CA PHE A 89 -0.65 10.50 -1.41
C PHE A 89 -0.90 9.13 -2.06
N VAL A 90 -2.07 8.53 -1.80
CA VAL A 90 -2.47 7.24 -2.39
C VAL A 90 -2.59 7.35 -3.91
N GLU A 91 -3.22 8.43 -4.41
CA GLU A 91 -3.35 8.66 -5.85
C GLU A 91 -1.98 8.84 -6.51
N ALA A 92 -1.06 9.61 -5.89
CA ALA A 92 0.27 9.80 -6.44
C ALA A 92 1.05 8.47 -6.60
N LEU A 93 1.02 7.61 -5.59
CA LEU A 93 1.64 6.28 -5.66
C LEU A 93 0.96 5.39 -6.70
N TYR A 94 -0.37 5.43 -6.78
CA TYR A 94 -1.12 4.66 -7.78
C TYR A 94 -0.82 5.12 -9.21
N GLN A 95 -0.76 6.43 -9.46
CA GLN A 95 -0.41 6.96 -10.79
C GLN A 95 1.02 6.62 -11.17
N ARG A 96 1.96 6.66 -10.21
CA ARG A 96 3.34 6.22 -10.43
C ARG A 96 3.40 4.74 -10.81
N PHE A 97 2.70 3.87 -10.08
CA PHE A 97 2.58 2.45 -10.40
C PHE A 97 2.05 2.22 -11.82
N LEU A 98 0.92 2.86 -12.18
CA LEU A 98 0.36 2.74 -13.52
C LEU A 98 1.32 3.23 -14.60
N SER A 99 2.05 4.31 -14.33
CA SER A 99 3.00 4.88 -15.28
C SER A 99 4.14 3.90 -15.59
N ILE A 100 4.66 3.21 -14.57
CA ILE A 100 5.70 2.18 -14.75
C ILE A 100 5.18 1.06 -15.66
N ILE A 101 4.00 0.51 -15.38
CA ILE A 101 3.43 -0.59 -16.17
C ILE A 101 3.13 -0.13 -17.60
N LYS A 102 2.43 0.99 -17.77
CA LYS A 102 2.04 1.49 -19.09
C LYS A 102 3.21 1.93 -19.97
N ALA A 103 4.32 2.38 -19.37
CA ALA A 103 5.52 2.74 -20.12
C ALA A 103 6.20 1.53 -20.79
N HIS A 104 6.02 0.33 -20.25
CA HIS A 104 6.71 -0.89 -20.71
C HIS A 104 5.78 -1.92 -21.35
N VAL A 105 4.45 -1.75 -21.22
CA VAL A 105 3.43 -2.66 -21.72
C VAL A 105 2.49 -1.92 -22.66
N ASP A 106 2.80 -1.97 -23.96
CA ASP A 106 1.88 -1.52 -25.00
C ASP A 106 0.90 -2.63 -25.37
N VAL A 107 -0.33 -2.55 -24.85
CA VAL A 107 -1.38 -3.56 -25.09
C VAL A 107 -1.79 -3.63 -26.58
N VAL A 108 -1.66 -2.53 -27.33
CA VAL A 108 -2.02 -2.49 -28.76
C VAL A 108 -1.08 -3.36 -29.57
N SER A 109 0.20 -3.40 -29.20
CA SER A 109 1.20 -4.28 -29.84
C SER A 109 0.89 -5.78 -29.74
N PHE A 110 -0.01 -6.18 -28.82
CA PHE A 110 -0.46 -7.56 -28.67
C PHE A 110 -1.77 -7.88 -29.41
N GLY A 111 -2.30 -6.94 -30.21
CA GLY A 111 -3.46 -7.18 -31.08
C GLY A 111 -4.83 -7.15 -30.39
N SER A 112 -4.93 -6.51 -29.22
CA SER A 112 -6.18 -6.35 -28.45
C SER A 112 -6.98 -7.66 -28.26
N PRO A 113 -6.37 -8.73 -27.74
CA PRO A 113 -7.03 -10.03 -27.63
C PRO A 113 -8.11 -10.00 -26.54
N LYS A 114 -9.20 -10.75 -26.75
CA LYS A 114 -10.27 -10.92 -25.74
C LYS A 114 -9.74 -11.50 -24.42
N TYR A 115 -8.68 -12.29 -24.49
CA TYR A 115 -8.00 -12.90 -23.34
C TYR A 115 -6.53 -12.54 -23.36
N ALA A 116 -5.91 -12.39 -22.19
CA ALA A 116 -4.48 -12.14 -22.10
C ALA A 116 -3.68 -13.34 -22.64
N SER A 117 -2.71 -13.07 -23.52
CA SER A 117 -1.78 -14.10 -24.00
C SER A 117 -0.66 -14.34 -22.99
N ARG A 118 0.04 -15.47 -23.12
CA ARG A 118 1.20 -15.79 -22.28
C ARG A 118 2.29 -14.73 -22.40
N GLU A 119 2.47 -14.17 -23.59
CA GLU A 119 3.47 -13.15 -23.89
C GLU A 119 3.14 -11.83 -23.17
N LEU A 120 1.86 -11.45 -23.12
CA LEU A 120 1.42 -10.29 -22.36
C LEU A 120 1.64 -10.48 -20.86
N VAL A 121 1.22 -11.64 -20.32
CA VAL A 121 1.42 -11.97 -18.90
C VAL A 121 2.91 -11.98 -18.55
N LYS A 122 3.73 -12.63 -19.39
CA LYS A 122 5.19 -12.64 -19.21
C LYS A 122 5.77 -11.24 -19.26
N ARG A 123 5.33 -10.39 -20.21
CA ARG A 123 5.82 -9.02 -20.31
C ARG A 123 5.54 -8.23 -19.03
N VAL A 124 4.33 -8.32 -18.48
CA VAL A 124 3.99 -7.66 -17.21
C VAL A 124 4.87 -8.18 -16.07
N SER A 125 5.06 -9.50 -15.99
CA SER A 125 5.93 -10.13 -14.97
C SER A 125 7.38 -9.66 -15.09
N ASP A 126 7.93 -9.60 -16.30
CA ASP A 126 9.30 -9.15 -16.55
C ASP A 126 9.46 -7.67 -16.14
N VAL A 127 8.46 -6.82 -16.35
CA VAL A 127 8.48 -5.41 -15.92
C VAL A 127 8.56 -5.29 -14.41
N VAL A 128 7.70 -6.02 -13.68
CA VAL A 128 7.76 -6.03 -12.21
C VAL A 128 9.12 -6.54 -11.75
N TRP A 129 9.58 -7.67 -12.27
CA TRP A 129 10.86 -8.27 -11.89
C TRP A 129 12.06 -7.34 -12.14
N CYS A 130 12.15 -6.74 -13.32
CA CYS A 130 13.28 -5.88 -13.69
C CYS A 130 13.32 -4.53 -12.96
N THR A 131 12.20 -4.11 -12.37
CA THR A 131 12.11 -2.85 -11.61
C THR A 131 12.30 -3.04 -10.11
N LEU A 132 12.40 -4.27 -9.64
CA LEU A 132 12.77 -4.58 -8.26
C LEU A 132 14.26 -4.32 -8.02
N SER A 133 14.58 -3.88 -6.80
CA SER A 133 15.94 -3.73 -6.34
C SER A 133 16.62 -5.10 -6.24
N SER A 134 17.82 -5.24 -6.80
CA SER A 134 18.59 -6.49 -6.78
C SER A 134 19.17 -6.84 -5.40
N SER A 135 19.18 -5.90 -4.46
CA SER A 135 19.81 -6.04 -3.15
C SER A 135 18.81 -5.84 -2.01
N TYR A 136 18.22 -6.93 -1.54
CA TYR A 136 17.52 -6.97 -0.25
C TYR A 136 17.43 -8.39 0.31
N TYR A 137 17.29 -8.48 1.63
CA TYR A 137 17.03 -9.73 2.34
C TYR A 137 15.61 -10.21 2.01
N LYS A 138 15.51 -11.36 1.34
CA LYS A 138 14.24 -11.93 0.88
C LYS A 138 13.27 -12.26 2.02
N ASP A 139 13.79 -12.49 3.23
CA ASP A 139 13.01 -12.81 4.43
C ASP A 139 12.64 -11.57 5.26
N ARG A 140 12.81 -10.37 4.71
CA ARG A 140 12.40 -9.14 5.38
C ARG A 140 10.88 -9.03 5.35
N ALA A 141 10.27 -8.91 6.53
CA ALA A 141 8.84 -8.67 6.68
C ALA A 141 8.39 -7.34 6.03
N HIS A 142 7.08 -7.21 5.79
CA HIS A 142 6.42 -5.98 5.33
C HIS A 142 6.75 -5.58 3.88
N LEU A 143 7.02 -6.57 3.01
CA LEU A 143 7.35 -6.38 1.60
C LEU A 143 6.26 -6.91 0.64
N GLN A 144 5.07 -7.23 1.12
CA GLN A 144 4.01 -7.89 0.35
C GLN A 144 3.08 -6.94 -0.42
N SER A 145 3.28 -5.62 -0.32
CA SER A 145 2.33 -4.62 -0.83
C SER A 145 2.89 -3.79 -1.99
N ILE A 146 2.00 -3.28 -2.84
CA ILE A 146 2.36 -2.29 -3.87
C ILE A 146 2.96 -1.03 -3.24
N PHE A 147 2.60 -0.72 -1.99
CA PHE A 147 3.28 0.33 -1.23
C PHE A 147 4.79 0.07 -1.11
N SER A 148 5.20 -1.12 -0.66
CA SER A 148 6.61 -1.51 -0.56
C SER A 148 7.31 -1.47 -1.93
N TYR A 149 6.62 -1.93 -2.97
CA TYR A 149 7.13 -1.82 -4.34
C TYR A 149 7.36 -0.36 -4.76
N MET A 150 6.44 0.56 -4.45
CA MET A 150 6.54 1.96 -4.87
C MET A 150 7.49 2.82 -4.04
N THR A 151 7.66 2.51 -2.76
CA THR A 151 8.53 3.28 -1.87
C THR A 151 9.95 2.69 -1.79
N GLY A 152 10.08 1.37 -1.90
CA GLY A 152 11.34 0.67 -1.70
C GLY A 152 11.82 -0.17 -2.89
N ALA A 153 11.04 -0.31 -3.96
CA ALA A 153 11.31 -1.25 -5.07
C ALA A 153 11.58 -2.68 -4.57
N LYS A 154 10.84 -3.13 -3.55
CA LYS A 154 11.02 -4.42 -2.90
C LYS A 154 9.69 -5.15 -2.79
N LEU A 155 9.70 -6.45 -3.12
CA LEU A 155 8.57 -7.36 -2.96
C LEU A 155 9.06 -8.69 -2.38
N ASP A 156 8.28 -9.37 -1.53
CA ASP A 156 8.57 -10.76 -1.19
C ASP A 156 8.19 -11.72 -2.33
N SER A 157 8.31 -13.03 -2.14
CA SER A 157 8.01 -13.99 -3.21
C SER A 157 6.53 -14.02 -3.62
N SER A 158 5.62 -13.55 -2.76
CA SER A 158 4.17 -13.61 -2.96
C SER A 158 3.53 -12.27 -3.34
N GLY A 159 4.17 -11.16 -2.97
CA GLY A 159 3.77 -9.79 -3.33
C GLY A 159 4.10 -9.42 -4.77
#